data_AF-A3YZE1-F1
#
_entry.id   AF-A3YZE1-F1
#
_cell.length_a   1.000
_cell.length_b   1.000
_cell.length_c   1.000
_cell.angle_alpha   90.00
_cell.angle_beta   90.00
_cell.angle_gamma   90.00
#
_symmetry.space_group_name_H-M   'P 1'
#
loop_
_entity.id
_entity.type
_entity.pdbx_description
1 polymer ?
#
loop_
_entity_poly.entity_id
_entity_poly.type
_entity_poly.pdbx_seq_one_letter_code
_entity_poly.pdbx_strand_id
1 'polypeptide(L)' 'MSLNRTAKGIVLVPTLLLGGAFLSAALWNGDGSDANRPLALGIAALLLAGGLLTQLLPEGKPEAEPEDNSAP' A
#
# COMPACT_ATOMS: atom_id res chain seq x y z
N MET A 1 19.46 -2.72 6.17
CA MET A 1 18.57 -1.59 5.78
C MET A 1 17.21 -1.86 6.39
N SER A 2 16.89 -1.16 7.48
CA SER A 2 15.69 -1.35 8.30
C SER A 2 14.41 -1.18 7.46
N LEU A 3 13.72 -2.28 7.14
CA LEU A 3 12.38 -2.20 6.56
C LEU A 3 11.39 -1.98 7.71
N ASN A 4 11.24 -0.72 8.11
CA ASN A 4 10.50 -0.31 9.29
C ASN A 4 8.98 -0.48 9.07
N ARG A 5 8.27 -1.07 10.04
CA ARG A 5 6.82 -1.31 9.99
C ARG A 5 6.03 -0.04 9.69
N THR A 6 6.52 1.11 10.19
CA THR A 6 5.95 2.44 9.91
C THR A 6 6.10 2.85 8.44
N ALA A 7 7.24 2.55 7.81
CA ALA A 7 7.45 2.83 6.39
C ALA A 7 6.53 1.98 5.50
N LYS A 8 6.30 0.72 5.90
CA LYS A 8 5.35 -0.18 5.24
C LYS A 8 3.90 0.34 5.37
N GLY A 9 3.52 0.80 6.56
CA GLY A 9 2.21 1.42 6.81
C GLY A 9 1.98 2.71 6.04
N ILE A 10 3.00 3.57 5.94
CA ILE A 10 2.96 4.84 5.19
C ILE A 10 2.68 4.63 3.70
N VAL A 11 3.13 3.51 3.11
CA VAL A 11 2.87 3.19 1.70
C VAL A 11 1.54 2.43 1.53
N LEU A 12 1.22 1.54 2.47
CA LEU A 12 -0.01 0.74 2.44
C LEU A 12 -1.28 1.60 2.52
N VAL A 13 -1.34 2.55 3.45
CA VAL A 13 -2.54 3.36 3.70
C VAL A 13 -2.96 4.18 2.47
N PRO A 14 -2.10 5.01 1.85
CA PRO A 14 -2.49 5.80 0.69
C PRO A 14 -2.80 4.95 -0.55
N THR A 15 -2.10 3.83 -0.75
CA THR A 15 -2.39 2.94 -1.90
C THR A 15 -3.76 2.28 -1.78
N LEU A 16 -4.13 1.81 -0.59
CA LEU A 16 -5.47 1.24 -0.35
C LEU A 16 -6.58 2.29 -0.43
N LEU A 17 -6.37 3.48 0.16
CA LEU A 17 -7.35 4.57 0.09
C LEU A 17 -7.57 5.05 -1.35
N LEU A 18 -6.49 5.23 -2.12
CA LEU A 18 -6.57 5.65 -3.53
C LEU A 18 -7.19 4.55 -4.40
N GLY A 19 -6.84 3.28 -4.16
CA GLY A 19 -7.47 2.15 -4.85
C GLY A 19 -8.99 2.07 -4.59
N GLY A 20 -9.42 2.30 -3.34
CA GLY A 20 -10.84 2.37 -2.98
C GLY A 20 -11.58 3.54 -3.63
N ALA A 21 -10.93 4.69 -3.78
CA ALA A 21 -11.48 5.85 -4.48
C ALA A 21 -11.69 5.56 -5.97
N PHE A 22 -10.69 4.97 -6.65
CA PHE A 22 -10.80 4.55 -8.04
C PHE A 22 -11.81 3.43 -8.25
N LEU A 23 -11.92 2.48 -7.31
CA LEU A 23 -12.95 1.43 -7.36
C LEU A 23 -14.35 2.03 -7.24
N SER A 24 -14.53 2.98 -6.33
CA SER A 24 -15.80 3.70 -6.16
C SER A 24 -16.16 4.49 -7.42
N ALA A 25 -15.18 5.13 -8.06
CA ALA A 25 -15.37 5.84 -9.33
C ALA A 25 -15.76 4.88 -10.47
N ALA A 26 -15.21 3.65 -10.49
CA ALA A 26 -15.59 2.66 -11.49
C ALA A 26 -16.99 2.06 -11.27
N LEU A 27 -17.44 1.98 -10.01
CA LEU A 27 -18.80 1.57 -9.66
C LEU A 27 -19.82 2.69 -9.87
N TRP A 28 -19.37 3.94 -9.88
CA TRP A 28 -20.22 5.10 -10.12
C TRP A 28 -20.78 5.11 -11.55
N ASN A 29 -22.09 4.92 -11.67
CA ASN A 29 -22.79 4.79 -12.95
C ASN A 29 -23.42 6.14 -13.35
N GLY A 30 -22.58 7.15 -13.56
CA GLY A 30 -22.97 8.50 -13.97
C GLY A 30 -22.76 8.73 -15.47
N ASP A 31 -23.61 9.57 -16.07
CA ASP A 31 -23.55 9.96 -17.48
C ASP A 31 -22.17 10.55 -17.81
N GLY A 32 -21.41 9.87 -18.68
CA GLY A 32 -20.02 10.23 -19.05
C GLY A 32 -18.88 9.43 -18.38
N SER A 33 -19.18 8.52 -17.45
CA SER A 33 -18.16 7.69 -16.78
C SER A 33 -17.78 6.40 -17.55
N ASP A 34 -18.61 5.95 -18.50
CA ASP A 34 -18.42 4.64 -19.15
C ASP A 34 -17.11 4.51 -19.94
N ALA A 35 -16.62 5.60 -20.55
CA ALA A 35 -15.34 5.60 -21.25
C ALA A 35 -14.13 5.45 -20.29
N ASN A 36 -14.29 5.88 -19.05
CA ASN A 36 -13.20 6.00 -18.06
C ASN A 36 -13.21 4.81 -17.09
N ARG A 37 -14.32 4.07 -17.07
CA ARG A 37 -14.59 2.93 -16.20
C ARG A 37 -13.55 1.82 -16.27
N PRO A 38 -13.09 1.34 -17.45
CA PRO A 38 -12.07 0.30 -17.51
C PRO A 38 -10.72 0.79 -16.98
N LEU A 39 -10.38 2.06 -17.20
CA LEU A 39 -9.17 2.68 -16.66
C LEU A 39 -9.24 2.76 -15.13
N ALA A 40 -10.39 3.20 -14.59
CA ALA A 40 -10.61 3.29 -13.16
C ALA A 40 -10.54 1.92 -12.47
N LEU A 41 -11.15 0.89 -13.08
CA LEU A 41 -11.03 -0.50 -12.62
C LEU A 41 -9.58 -1.00 -12.66
N GLY A 42 -8.85 -0.71 -13.74
CA GLY A 42 -7.45 -1.10 -13.88
C GLY A 42 -6.56 -0.50 -12.79
N ILE A 43 -6.69 0.80 -12.54
CA ILE A 43 -5.94 1.52 -11.50
C ILE A 43 -6.34 1.02 -10.11
N ALA A 44 -7.64 0.84 -9.84
CA ALA A 44 -8.12 0.29 -8.59
C ALA A 44 -7.53 -1.10 -8.29
N ALA A 45 -7.56 -2.00 -9.28
CA ALA A 45 -7.02 -3.34 -9.15
C ALA A 45 -5.50 -3.32 -8.89
N LEU A 46 -4.75 -2.49 -9.61
CA LEU A 46 -3.30 -2.37 -9.45
C LEU A 46 -2.91 -1.85 -8.05
N LEU A 47 -3.60 -0.81 -7.58
CA LEU A 47 -3.35 -0.20 -6.27
C LEU A 47 -3.72 -1.15 -5.12
N LEU A 48 -4.88 -1.82 -5.21
CA LEU A 48 -5.31 -2.77 -4.19
C LEU A 48 -4.41 -4.02 -4.17
N ALA A 49 -4.05 -4.56 -5.33
CA ALA A 49 -3.13 -5.69 -5.43
C ALA A 49 -1.73 -5.32 -4.92
N GLY A 50 -1.21 -4.15 -5.32
CA GLY A 50 0.07 -3.64 -4.83
C GLY A 50 0.08 -3.47 -3.31
N GLY A 51 -0.95 -2.83 -2.75
CA GLY A 51 -1.15 -2.69 -1.31
C GLY A 51 -1.17 -4.04 -0.58
N LEU A 52 -1.95 -4.99 -1.09
CA LEU A 52 -2.08 -6.32 -0.49
C LEU A 52 -0.78 -7.14 -0.59
N LEU A 53 -0.05 -7.04 -1.71
CA LEU A 53 1.27 -7.64 -1.88
C LEU A 53 2.28 -7.07 -0.90
N THR A 54 2.17 -5.79 -0.52
CA THR A 54 3.03 -5.26 0.55
C THR A 54 2.81 -6.02 1.84
N GLN A 55 1.57 -6.39 2.21
CA GLN A 55 1.32 -7.15 3.43
C GLN A 55 2.01 -8.52 3.39
N LEU A 56 2.05 -9.16 2.23
CA LEU A 56 2.66 -10.48 2.02
C LEU A 56 4.20 -10.45 2.06
N LEU A 57 4.83 -9.27 1.91
CA LEU A 57 6.27 -9.13 2.07
C LEU A 57 6.66 -9.34 3.55
N PRO A 58 7.59 -10.27 3.87
CA PRO A 58 8.02 -10.55 5.23
C PRO A 58 8.50 -9.29 5.95
N GLU A 59 8.09 -9.13 7.21
CA GLU A 59 8.62 -8.05 8.04
C GLU A 59 10.10 -8.29 8.32
N GLY A 60 10.96 -7.31 8.04
CA GLY A 60 12.35 -7.35 8.43
C GLY A 60 12.45 -7.44 9.96
N LYS A 61 13.19 -8.42 10.46
CA LYS A 61 13.41 -8.66 11.90
C LYS A 61 13.92 -7.37 12.57
N PRO A 62 13.45 -7.02 13.79
CA PRO A 62 13.98 -5.86 14.50
C PRO A 62 15.48 -6.02 14.67
N GLU A 63 16.23 -5.01 14.25
CA GLU A 63 17.67 -4.93 14.54
C GLU A 63 17.80 -4.87 16.06
N ALA A 64 18.44 -5.89 16.65
CA ALA A 64 18.79 -5.86 18.06
C ALA A 64 19.65 -4.61 18.29
N GLU A 65 19.26 -3.77 19.23
CA GLU A 65 20.06 -2.63 19.63
C GLU A 65 21.48 -3.12 19.94
N PRO A 66 22.52 -2.44 19.43
CA PRO A 66 23.87 -2.79 19.83
C PRO A 66 23.97 -2.53 21.34
N GLU A 67 24.08 -3.60 22.14
CA GLU A 67 24.50 -3.50 23.52
C GLU A 67 25.86 -2.80 23.52
N ASP A 68 25.83 -1.51 23.84
CA ASP A 68 26.98 -0.74 24.28
C ASP A 68 27.50 -1.40 25.57
N ASN A 69 28.32 -2.42 25.42
CA ASN A 69 29.14 -2.95 26.50
C ASN A 69 30.59 -2.51 26.27
N SER A 70 30.77 -1.18 26.28
CA SER A 70 32.04 -0.56 26.63
C SER A 70 32.34 -0.91 28.09
N ALA A 71 32.97 -2.06 28.34
CA ALA A 71 33.52 -2.38 29.66
C ALA A 71 34.96 -1.82 29.78
N PRO A 72 35.28 -1.09 30.87
CA PRO A 72 36.63 -0.60 31.15
C PRO A 72 37.63 -1.67 31.59
#